data_AF-A0A6A5U3F8-F1
#
_entry.id   AF-A0A6A5U3F8-F1
#
_cell.length_a   1.000
_cell.length_b   1.000
_cell.length_c   1.000
_cell.angle_alpha   90.00
_cell.angle_beta   90.00
_cell.angle_gamma   90.00
#
_symmetry.space_group_name_H-M   'P 1'
#
loop_
_entity.id
_entity.type
_entity.pdbx_description
1 polymer ?
#
loop_
_entity_poly.entity_id
_entity_poly.type
_entity_poly.pdbx_seq_one_letter_code
_entity_poly.pdbx_strand_id
1 'polypeptide(L)'
;MPTRKQISHLKKRSKEGAANEKFHSILEEKLQKITARNQQLSPLLRLPAELRNKIYSLVLGGCNIPDDLPLTRPHFLALLATCRQTNTETRTLPFTLNTVLLHEGNDLGKLVRYPNRISQNMTTLELRWQLESFSRSDGFTRSEYPP
;
A
#
# COMPACT_ATOMS: atom_id res chain seq x y z
N MET A 1 -11.11 -52.33 3.27
CA MET A 1 -11.97 -51.72 2.23
C MET A 1 -12.50 -50.38 2.74
N PRO A 2 -12.37 -49.28 1.98
CA PRO A 2 -12.87 -47.97 2.40
C PRO A 2 -14.40 -47.97 2.49
N THR A 3 -14.95 -47.31 3.51
CA THR A 3 -16.40 -47.26 3.75
C THR A 3 -17.10 -46.34 2.76
N ARG A 4 -18.41 -46.57 2.51
CA ARG A 4 -19.24 -45.77 1.59
C ARG A 4 -19.18 -44.25 1.86
N LYS A 5 -18.98 -43.86 3.13
CA LYS A 5 -18.78 -42.46 3.56
C LYS A 5 -17.41 -41.90 3.14
N GLN A 6 -16.34 -42.69 3.22
CA GLN A 6 -15.01 -42.25 2.78
C GLN A 6 -14.94 -42.01 1.27
N ILE A 7 -15.63 -42.85 0.48
CA ILE A 7 -15.70 -42.72 -0.99
C ILE A 7 -16.44 -41.44 -1.41
N SER A 8 -17.50 -41.03 -0.69
CA SER A 8 -18.24 -39.79 -0.99
C SER A 8 -17.42 -38.53 -0.69
N HIS A 9 -16.67 -38.50 0.42
CA HIS A 9 -15.78 -37.38 0.75
C HIS A 9 -14.63 -37.23 -0.25
N LEU A 10 -14.05 -38.33 -0.74
CA LEU A 10 -13.02 -38.31 -1.79
C LEU A 10 -13.58 -37.81 -3.14
N LYS A 11 -14.78 -38.26 -3.54
CA LYS A 11 -15.46 -37.75 -4.74
C LYS A 11 -15.81 -36.27 -4.63
N LYS A 12 -16.21 -35.81 -3.45
CA LYS A 12 -16.52 -34.39 -3.19
C LYS A 12 -15.29 -33.51 -3.33
N ARG A 13 -14.15 -33.90 -2.71
CA ARG A 13 -12.87 -33.19 -2.84
C ARG A 13 -12.34 -33.13 -4.27
N SER A 14 -12.48 -34.22 -5.03
CA SER A 14 -12.07 -34.25 -6.44
C SER A 14 -12.94 -33.35 -7.33
N LYS A 15 -14.26 -33.30 -7.08
CA LYS A 15 -15.16 -32.34 -7.76
C LYS A 15 -14.87 -30.88 -7.38
N GLU A 16 -14.55 -30.60 -6.12
CA GLU A 16 -14.18 -29.26 -5.64
C GLU A 16 -12.87 -28.78 -6.27
N GLY A 17 -11.87 -29.65 -6.39
CA GLY A 17 -10.62 -29.35 -7.10
C GLY A 17 -10.87 -28.99 -8.57
N ALA A 18 -11.64 -29.81 -9.30
CA ALA A 18 -11.97 -29.57 -10.69
C ALA A 18 -12.82 -28.29 -10.90
N ALA A 19 -13.69 -27.95 -9.94
CA ALA A 19 -14.46 -26.70 -9.97
C ALA A 19 -13.55 -25.48 -9.74
N ASN A 20 -12.58 -25.59 -8.83
CA ASN A 20 -11.64 -24.52 -8.53
C ASN A 20 -10.67 -24.27 -9.71
N GLU A 21 -10.15 -25.33 -10.33
CA GLU A 21 -9.30 -25.23 -11.53
C GLU A 21 -10.03 -24.55 -12.69
N LYS A 22 -11.29 -24.94 -12.95
CA LYS A 22 -12.13 -24.29 -13.96
C LYS A 22 -12.38 -22.82 -13.64
N PHE A 23 -12.63 -22.49 -12.38
CA PHE A 23 -12.81 -21.11 -11.94
C PHE A 23 -11.55 -20.26 -12.18
N HIS A 24 -10.37 -20.80 -11.82
CA HIS A 24 -9.08 -20.13 -12.07
C HIS A 24 -8.83 -19.90 -13.56
N SER A 25 -9.07 -20.89 -14.42
CA SER A 25 -8.91 -20.76 -15.86
C SER A 25 -9.82 -19.66 -16.46
N ILE A 26 -11.09 -19.62 -16.05
CA ILE A 26 -12.03 -18.57 -16.50
C ILE A 26 -11.57 -17.18 -16.03
N LEU A 27 -11.06 -17.09 -14.79
CA LEU A 27 -10.55 -15.85 -14.24
C LEU A 27 -9.32 -15.37 -15.01
N GLU A 28 -8.37 -16.25 -15.30
CA GLU A 28 -7.18 -15.95 -16.10
C GLU A 28 -7.54 -15.44 -17.50
N GLU A 29 -8.48 -16.08 -18.18
CA GLU A 29 -8.95 -15.64 -19.50
C GLU A 29 -9.56 -14.22 -19.44
N LYS A 30 -10.42 -13.95 -18.45
CA LYS A 30 -11.00 -12.61 -18.25
C LYS A 30 -9.92 -11.57 -17.98
N LEU A 31 -8.95 -11.92 -17.16
CA LEU A 31 -7.83 -11.07 -16.78
C LEU A 31 -6.93 -10.76 -17.99
N GLN A 32 -6.69 -11.72 -18.87
CA GLN A 32 -5.95 -11.51 -20.12
C GLN A 32 -6.70 -10.56 -21.06
N LYS A 33 -8.02 -10.74 -21.25
CA LYS A 33 -8.86 -9.84 -22.06
C LYS A 33 -8.84 -8.41 -21.56
N ILE A 34 -8.93 -8.20 -20.24
CA ILE A 34 -8.82 -6.86 -19.63
C ILE A 34 -7.43 -6.27 -19.88
N THR A 35 -6.37 -7.06 -19.75
CA THR A 35 -4.99 -6.61 -19.97
C THR A 35 -4.78 -6.16 -21.41
N ALA A 36 -5.21 -6.98 -22.38
CA ALA A 36 -5.12 -6.66 -23.80
C ALA A 36 -5.92 -5.40 -24.15
N ARG A 37 -7.15 -5.27 -23.65
CA ARG A 37 -7.97 -4.07 -23.81
C ARG A 37 -7.28 -2.83 -23.23
N ASN A 38 -6.70 -2.93 -22.04
CA ASN A 38 -6.02 -1.81 -21.41
C ASN A 38 -4.78 -1.37 -22.20
N GLN A 39 -4.01 -2.32 -22.76
CA GLN A 39 -2.86 -1.98 -23.61
C GLN A 39 -3.27 -1.22 -24.88
N GLN A 40 -4.41 -1.58 -25.48
CA GLN A 40 -4.88 -0.95 -26.71
C GLN A 40 -5.57 0.41 -26.45
N LEU A 41 -6.39 0.49 -25.39
CA LEU A 41 -7.25 1.64 -25.16
C LEU A 41 -6.65 2.68 -24.20
N SER A 42 -5.74 2.29 -23.30
CA SER A 42 -5.16 3.23 -22.34
C SER A 42 -4.18 4.17 -23.05
N PRO A 43 -4.42 5.49 -23.05
CA PRO A 43 -3.46 6.45 -23.57
C PRO A 43 -2.10 6.34 -22.85
N LEU A 44 -2.12 6.07 -21.55
CA LEU A 44 -0.92 5.93 -20.72
C LEU A 44 -0.09 4.69 -21.09
N LEU A 45 -0.72 3.52 -21.27
CA LEU A 45 0.00 2.27 -21.58
C LEU A 45 0.53 2.21 -23.01
N ARG A 46 0.02 3.05 -23.91
CA ARG A 46 0.55 3.22 -25.28
C ARG A 46 1.81 4.07 -25.34
N LEU A 47 2.12 4.83 -24.28
CA LEU A 47 3.35 5.62 -24.24
C LEU A 47 4.58 4.71 -24.09
N PRO A 48 5.74 5.08 -24.65
CA PRO A 48 7.01 4.46 -24.32
C PRO A 48 7.27 4.45 -22.81
N ALA A 49 8.02 3.44 -22.33
CA ALA A 49 8.30 3.25 -20.92
C ALA A 49 8.93 4.49 -20.25
N GLU A 50 9.80 5.21 -20.97
CA GLU A 50 10.43 6.44 -20.48
C GLU A 50 9.41 7.52 -20.10
N LEU A 51 8.39 7.73 -20.93
CA LEU A 51 7.35 8.73 -20.68
C LEU A 51 6.44 8.28 -19.53
N ARG A 52 6.13 6.98 -19.46
CA ARG A 52 5.36 6.43 -18.32
C ARG A 52 6.11 6.65 -17.02
N ASN A 53 7.40 6.32 -16.97
CA ASN A 53 8.24 6.52 -15.79
C ASN A 53 8.27 7.98 -15.35
N LYS A 54 8.41 8.94 -16.28
CA LYS A 54 8.32 10.37 -15.96
C LYS A 54 6.96 10.76 -15.36
N ILE A 55 5.87 10.30 -15.95
CA ILE A 55 4.51 10.54 -15.41
C ILE A 55 4.38 9.93 -14.01
N TYR A 56 4.84 8.71 -13.82
CA TYR A 56 4.80 8.03 -12.53
C TYR A 56 5.61 8.78 -11.47
N SER A 57 6.80 9.26 -11.80
CA SER A 57 7.61 10.06 -10.88
C SER A 57 6.91 11.36 -10.47
N LEU A 58 6.20 12.01 -11.39
CA LEU A 58 5.45 13.24 -11.09
C LEU A 58 4.20 12.99 -10.25
N VAL A 59 3.50 11.88 -10.46
CA VAL A 59 2.25 11.56 -9.76
C VAL A 59 2.50 10.90 -8.40
N LEU A 60 3.54 10.08 -8.30
CA LEU A 60 3.84 9.25 -7.13
C LEU A 60 5.02 9.76 -6.31
N GLY A 61 5.68 10.85 -6.70
CA GLY A 61 6.86 11.39 -6.01
C GLY A 61 6.63 12.78 -5.41
N GLY A 62 7.55 13.22 -4.55
CA GLY A 62 7.54 14.55 -3.96
C GLY A 62 6.46 14.81 -2.91
N CYS A 63 5.78 13.77 -2.45
CA CYS A 63 4.82 13.84 -1.35
C CYS A 63 5.49 13.51 -0.02
N ASN A 64 5.00 14.14 1.05
CA ASN A 64 5.28 13.72 2.41
C ASN A 64 4.21 12.71 2.83
N ILE A 65 4.61 11.48 3.14
CA ILE A 65 3.70 10.43 3.60
C ILE A 65 3.64 10.53 5.14
N PRO A 66 2.53 11.01 5.73
CA PRO A 66 2.39 11.01 7.19
C PRO A 66 2.27 9.57 7.70
N ASP A 67 2.90 9.30 8.85
CA ASP A 67 2.82 8.00 9.54
C ASP A 67 1.41 7.67 10.02
N ASP A 68 0.70 8.69 10.52
CA ASP A 68 -0.72 8.62 10.84
C ASP A 68 -1.56 8.79 9.56
N LEU A 69 -1.63 7.74 8.76
CA LEU A 69 -2.71 7.62 7.79
C LEU A 69 -3.89 6.90 8.45
N PRO A 70 -4.90 7.64 8.96
CA PRO A 70 -6.21 7.03 9.15
C PRO A 70 -6.64 6.45 7.81
N LEU A 71 -7.43 5.39 7.87
CA LEU A 71 -7.92 4.53 6.77
C LEU A 71 -8.58 5.24 5.56
N THR A 72 -8.55 6.57 5.49
CA THR A 72 -8.83 7.39 4.32
C THR A 72 -7.76 7.14 3.25
N ARG A 73 -8.04 6.14 2.41
CA ARG A 73 -7.40 5.79 1.14
C ARG A 73 -6.69 7.00 0.53
N PRO A 74 -5.37 7.12 0.66
CA PRO A 74 -4.71 8.28 0.15
C PRO A 74 -4.67 8.10 -1.38
N HIS A 75 -5.37 9.00 -2.08
CA HIS A 75 -5.60 8.93 -3.53
C HIS A 75 -4.30 8.74 -4.33
N PHE A 76 -3.14 9.06 -3.74
CA PHE A 76 -1.83 8.85 -4.35
C PHE A 76 -1.54 7.37 -4.67
N LEU A 77 -2.01 6.40 -3.88
CA LEU A 77 -1.81 4.97 -4.18
C LEU A 77 -2.88 4.40 -5.13
N ALA A 78 -3.91 5.17 -5.49
CA ALA A 78 -4.99 4.68 -6.35
C ALA A 78 -4.47 4.20 -7.71
N LEU A 79 -3.40 4.81 -8.21
CA LEU A 79 -2.75 4.44 -9.47
C LEU A 79 -2.25 2.98 -9.46
N LEU A 80 -1.74 2.50 -8.32
CA LEU A 80 -1.26 1.12 -8.14
C LEU A 80 -2.38 0.08 -8.23
N ALA A 81 -3.63 0.50 -7.98
CA ALA A 81 -4.78 -0.39 -7.99
C ALA A 81 -5.45 -0.48 -9.38
N THR A 82 -5.03 0.34 -10.35
CA THR A 82 -5.71 0.44 -11.66
C THR A 82 -5.52 -0.79 -12.55
N CYS A 83 -4.27 -1.23 -12.75
CA CYS A 83 -3.97 -2.42 -13.53
C CYS A 83 -2.64 -3.06 -13.10
N ARG A 84 -2.45 -4.32 -13.48
CA ARG A 84 -1.25 -5.09 -13.14
C ARG A 84 0.03 -4.44 -13.68
N GLN A 85 0.01 -3.93 -14.91
CA GLN A 85 1.19 -3.33 -15.53
C GLN A 85 1.66 -2.08 -14.76
N THR A 86 0.74 -1.14 -14.49
CA THR A 86 1.05 0.04 -13.68
C THR A 86 1.54 -0.37 -12.29
N ASN A 87 0.90 -1.36 -11.64
CA ASN A 87 1.34 -1.87 -10.35
C ASN A 87 2.79 -2.39 -10.40
N THR A 88 3.11 -3.25 -11.37
CA THR A 88 4.46 -3.81 -11.52
C THR A 88 5.53 -2.74 -11.78
N GLU A 89 5.19 -1.70 -12.55
CA GLU A 89 6.12 -0.61 -12.89
C GLU A 89 6.30 0.36 -11.70
N THR A 90 5.27 0.56 -10.87
CA THR A 90 5.25 1.66 -9.90
C THR A 90 5.27 1.27 -8.43
N ARG A 91 5.13 -0.01 -8.07
CA ARG A 91 4.99 -0.43 -6.65
C ARG A 91 6.09 0.05 -5.70
N THR A 92 7.27 0.34 -6.22
CA THR A 92 8.42 0.82 -5.43
C THR A 92 8.51 2.34 -5.40
N LEU A 93 7.98 3.03 -6.41
CA LEU A 93 8.14 4.48 -6.57
C LEU A 93 7.62 5.29 -5.39
N PRO A 94 6.46 4.98 -4.77
CA PRO A 94 6.01 5.69 -3.58
C PRO A 94 7.01 5.69 -2.42
N PHE A 95 7.90 4.70 -2.34
CA PHE A 95 8.86 4.56 -1.24
C PHE A 95 10.26 5.02 -1.63
N THR A 96 10.53 5.10 -2.93
CA THR A 96 11.79 5.61 -3.47
C THR A 96 11.77 7.13 -3.70
N LEU A 97 10.61 7.69 -4.04
CA LEU A 97 10.46 9.09 -4.47
C LEU A 97 9.80 10.01 -3.43
N ASN A 98 9.37 9.48 -2.29
CA ASN A 98 8.72 10.25 -1.24
C ASN A 98 9.47 10.14 0.08
N THR A 99 9.21 11.12 0.93
CA THR A 99 9.70 11.17 2.29
C THR A 99 8.60 10.73 3.25
N VAL A 100 8.90 9.79 4.13
CA VAL A 100 7.98 9.40 5.22
C VAL A 100 8.27 10.27 6.43
N LEU A 101 7.23 10.90 6.99
CA LEU A 101 7.31 11.72 8.19
C LEU A 101 6.83 10.92 9.40
N LEU A 102 7.71 10.72 10.37
CA LEU A 102 7.39 10.05 11.64
C LEU A 102 7.11 11.12 12.70
N HIS A 103 5.92 11.08 13.32
CA HIS A 103 5.48 12.09 14.28
C HIS A 103 5.84 11.74 15.73
N GLU A 104 5.98 10.46 16.09
CA GLU A 104 6.39 10.04 17.44
C GLU A 104 7.61 9.08 17.43
N GLY A 105 8.42 9.14 18.50
CA GLY A 105 9.59 8.26 18.66
C GLY A 105 9.27 6.75 18.73
N ASN A 106 8.01 6.39 19.04
CA ASN A 106 7.56 5.00 19.07
C ASN A 106 7.31 4.41 17.68
N ASP A 107 7.11 5.23 16.65
CA ASP A 107 6.75 4.72 15.33
C ASP A 107 7.97 4.25 14.52
N LEU A 108 9.14 4.83 14.78
CA LEU A 108 10.43 4.25 14.41
C LEU A 108 10.55 2.79 14.86
N GLY A 109 10.14 2.53 16.11
CA GLY A 109 10.15 1.19 16.68
C GLY A 109 9.24 0.22 15.92
N LYS A 110 8.07 0.66 15.45
CA LYS A 110 7.14 -0.15 14.65
C LYS A 110 7.69 -0.42 13.25
N LEU A 111 8.24 0.60 12.60
CA LEU A 111 8.83 0.50 11.26
C LEU A 111 10.06 -0.42 11.22
N VAL A 112 10.90 -0.36 12.26
CA VAL A 112 12.10 -1.21 12.41
C VAL A 112 11.76 -2.63 12.87
N ARG A 113 10.77 -2.83 13.76
CA ARG A 113 10.39 -4.16 14.26
C ARG A 113 9.59 -4.98 13.24
N TYR A 114 8.79 -4.32 12.41
CA TYR A 114 8.01 -4.99 11.37
C TYR A 114 8.34 -4.38 10.01
N PRO A 115 9.52 -4.71 9.45
CA PRO A 115 9.83 -4.33 8.09
C PRO A 115 8.87 -5.10 7.16
N ASN A 116 7.76 -4.46 6.78
CA ASN A 116 6.92 -4.98 5.71
C ASN A 116 7.78 -5.08 4.43
N ARG A 117 7.44 -5.95 3.47
CA ARG A 117 8.16 -6.09 2.17
C ARG A 117 8.36 -4.75 1.43
N ILE A 118 7.58 -3.76 1.80
CA ILE A 118 7.60 -2.38 1.34
C ILE A 118 8.80 -1.59 1.90
N SER A 119 9.12 -1.75 3.18
CA SER A 119 10.26 -1.08 3.86
C SER A 119 11.63 -1.43 3.26
N GLN A 120 11.75 -2.59 2.60
CA GLN A 120 13.00 -3.01 1.95
C GLN A 120 13.38 -2.15 0.74
N ASN A 121 12.42 -1.42 0.15
CA ASN A 121 12.66 -0.53 -1.00
C ASN A 121 12.62 0.95 -0.60
N MET A 122 12.52 1.24 0.69
CA MET A 122 12.50 2.60 1.21
C MET A 122 13.93 3.14 1.20
N THR A 123 14.22 4.10 0.32
CA THR A 123 15.58 4.60 0.11
C THR A 123 15.92 5.82 0.96
N THR A 124 14.90 6.53 1.44
CA THR A 124 15.10 7.77 2.19
C THR A 124 14.10 7.84 3.33
N LEU A 125 14.62 8.09 4.53
CA LEU A 125 13.85 8.19 5.76
C LEU A 125 14.31 9.48 6.44
N GLU A 126 13.46 10.49 6.44
CA GLU A 126 13.77 11.78 7.05
C GLU A 126 13.07 11.85 8.41
N LEU A 127 13.89 11.88 9.47
CA LEU A 127 13.40 12.03 10.83
C LEU A 127 13.30 13.51 11.15
N ARG A 128 12.08 14.03 11.19
CA ARG A 128 11.82 15.41 11.62
C ARG A 128 11.32 15.41 13.06
N TRP A 129 12.22 15.67 14.01
CA TRP A 129 11.82 15.95 15.39
C TRP A 129 11.37 17.40 15.51
N GLN A 130 10.08 17.62 15.79
CA GLN A 130 9.61 18.89 16.31
C GLN A 130 9.80 18.86 17.83
N LEU A 131 10.70 19.71 18.33
CA LEU A 131 10.69 20.07 19.74
C LEU A 131 9.40 20.87 19.95
N GLU A 132 8.31 20.22 20.36
CA GLU A 132 7.20 20.96 20.94
C GLU A 132 7.77 21.67 22.17
N SER A 133 7.90 22.99 22.06
CA SER A 133 8.15 23.85 23.21
C SER A 133 7.01 23.62 24.18
N PHE A 134 7.25 22.80 25.19
CA PHE A 134 6.38 22.60 26.34
C PHE A 134 6.25 23.96 27.03
N SER A 135 5.30 24.78 26.60
CA SER A 135 4.92 25.98 27.32
C SER A 135 4.27 25.50 28.61
N ARG A 136 5.10 25.36 29.66
CA ARG A 136 4.65 25.31 31.04
C ARG A 136 3.75 26.52 31.24
N SER A 137 2.45 26.30 31.25
CA SER A 137 1.50 27.19 31.87
C SER A 137 1.72 27.08 33.39
N ASP A 138 2.74 27.77 33.90
CA ASP A 138 2.87 28.04 35.33
C ASP A 138 1.76 29.05 35.70
N GLY A 139 0.53 28.53 35.83
CA GLY A 139 -0.59 29.21 36.44
C GLY A 139 -0.44 29.20 37.96
N PHE A 140 0.60 29.86 38.49
CA PHE A 140 0.71 30.14 39.91
C PHE A 140 -0.11 31.40 40.22
N THR A 141 -1.42 31.25 40.39
CA THR A 141 -2.25 32.30 40.98
C THR A 141 -1.94 32.39 42.47
N ARG A 142 -0.95 33.22 42.81
CA ARG A 142 -0.75 33.71 44.18
C ARG A 142 -1.92 34.64 44.49
N SER A 143 -2.93 34.10 45.15
CA SER A 143 -4.07 34.84 45.70
C SER A 143 -3.56 35.84 46.74
N GLU A 144 -3.48 37.10 46.34
CA GLU A 144 -3.30 38.26 47.23
C GLU A 144 -4.56 38.41 48.10
N TYR A 145 -4.39 38.45 49.42
CA TYR A 145 -5.39 38.96 50.36
C TYR A 145 -5.24 40.48 50.48
N PRO A 146 -6.35 41.24 50.47
CA PRO A 146 -6.38 42.59 51.03
C PRO A 146 -7.48 42.74 52.11
N PRO A 147 -7.58 43.90 52.77
CA PRO A 147 -6.57 44.60 53.56
C PRO A 147 -6.72 44.33 55.08
#